data_AF-D9IEW4-F1
#
_entry.id   AF-D9IEW4-F1
#
_cell.length_a   1.000
_cell.length_b   1.000
_cell.length_c   1.000
_cell.angle_alpha   90.00
_cell.angle_beta   90.00
_cell.angle_gamma   90.00
#
_symmetry.space_group_name_H-M   'P 1'
#
loop_
_entity.id
_entity.type
_entity.pdbx_description
1 polymer ?
#
loop_
_entity_poly.entity_id
_entity_poly.type
_entity_poly.pdbx_seq_one_letter_code
_entity_poly.pdbx_strand_id
1 'polypeptide(L)'
;FLVTRHSQMVEIPQCPEGTSLIYDGYSLLYVQGNERSHGQDLGTAGSCLRKFSPMPFLFCNINNVCNFASRNDYSYWLTSPEPMPMNMAPITGESIKPFISRCAVCEAPAMVIAIHSQTIMIPPCPHGWDSLWIGYSFVMHTSAGAEGSGQALASPGSCLEEFRSAPFIECHGRGTCNYYANSYSFWLAT
;
A
#
# COMPACT_ATOMS: atom_id res chain seq x y z
N PHE A 1 14.14 -5.56 14.88
CA PHE A 1 13.32 -5.96 13.71
C PHE A 1 12.49 -4.75 13.26
N LEU A 2 11.83 -4.80 12.11
CA LEU A 2 10.97 -3.71 11.63
C LEU A 2 9.54 -4.21 11.43
N VAL A 3 8.57 -3.34 11.68
CA VAL A 3 7.17 -3.52 11.30
C VAL A 3 6.66 -2.24 10.67
N THR A 4 5.95 -2.36 9.56
CA THR A 4 5.25 -1.23 8.92
C THR A 4 3.76 -1.36 9.17
N ARG A 5 3.13 -0.25 9.58
CA ARG A 5 1.68 -0.15 9.77
C ARG A 5 1.11 0.91 8.84
N HIS A 6 -0.03 0.63 8.24
CA HIS A 6 -0.72 1.52 7.30
C HIS A 6 -2.06 1.93 7.90
N SER A 7 -2.33 3.24 8.00
CA SER A 7 -3.56 3.71 8.64
C SER A 7 -4.80 3.55 7.79
N GLN A 8 -4.64 3.39 6.46
CA GLN A 8 -5.72 3.55 5.49
C GLN A 8 -6.48 4.88 5.70
N MET A 9 -5.82 5.91 6.24
CA MET A 9 -6.36 7.22 6.59
C MET A 9 -5.33 8.31 6.28
N VAL A 10 -5.71 9.59 6.40
CA VAL A 10 -4.79 10.74 6.20
C VAL A 10 -3.93 11.03 7.43
N GLU A 11 -4.32 10.49 8.58
CA GLU A 11 -3.61 10.50 9.85
C GLU A 11 -2.53 9.41 9.89
N ILE A 12 -1.42 9.72 10.54
CA ILE A 12 -0.30 8.78 10.74
C ILE A 12 -0.74 7.69 11.73
N PRO A 13 -0.59 6.39 11.41
CA PRO A 13 -0.91 5.34 12.35
C PRO A 13 0.06 5.35 13.53
N GLN A 14 -0.43 5.02 14.72
CA GLN A 14 0.43 4.84 15.88
C GLN A 14 1.20 3.52 15.75
N CYS A 15 2.47 3.53 16.17
CA CYS A 15 3.23 2.30 16.31
C CYS A 15 2.53 1.36 17.31
N PRO A 16 2.44 0.04 17.02
CA PRO A 16 1.89 -0.93 17.95
C PRO A 16 2.60 -0.91 19.31
N GLU A 17 1.91 -1.36 20.35
CA GLU A 17 2.46 -1.45 21.70
C GLU A 17 3.77 -2.27 21.71
N GLY A 18 4.76 -1.82 22.48
CA GLY A 18 6.08 -2.45 22.54
C GLY A 18 7.01 -2.15 21.36
N THR A 19 6.59 -1.30 20.40
CA THR A 19 7.41 -0.84 19.27
C THR A 19 7.66 0.66 19.33
N SER A 20 8.72 1.15 18.67
CA SER A 20 9.09 2.58 18.65
C SER A 20 9.10 3.14 17.23
N LEU A 21 8.62 4.38 17.06
CA LEU A 21 8.58 5.03 15.75
C LEU A 21 9.99 5.34 15.24
N ILE A 22 10.26 4.97 13.98
CA ILE A 22 11.47 5.38 13.26
C ILE A 22 11.14 6.56 12.33
N TYR A 23 10.11 6.41 11.50
CA TYR A 23 9.63 7.47 10.61
C TYR A 23 8.22 7.18 10.08
N ASP A 24 7.56 8.22 9.58
CA ASP A 24 6.28 8.14 8.90
C ASP A 24 6.37 8.51 7.41
N GLY A 25 5.33 8.18 6.66
CA GLY A 25 5.27 8.45 5.23
C GLY A 25 3.90 8.20 4.62
N TYR A 26 3.92 7.85 3.33
CA TYR A 26 2.79 7.52 2.48
C TYR A 26 2.89 6.07 2.03
N SER A 27 1.74 5.41 1.97
CA SER A 27 1.59 3.97 1.75
C SER A 27 1.71 3.61 0.27
N LEU A 28 2.93 3.35 -0.20
CA LEU A 28 3.19 2.83 -1.55
C LEU A 28 2.82 1.34 -1.61
N LEU A 29 2.02 0.97 -2.61
CA LEU A 29 1.63 -0.41 -2.87
C LEU A 29 2.54 -1.03 -3.94
N TYR A 30 2.59 -0.42 -5.13
CA TYR A 30 3.45 -0.86 -6.22
C TYR A 30 3.67 0.26 -7.24
N VAL A 31 4.64 0.04 -8.13
CA VAL A 31 4.88 0.88 -9.31
C VAL A 31 4.77 0.04 -10.57
N GLN A 32 4.45 0.67 -11.70
CA GLN A 32 4.44 0.03 -13.01
C GLN A 32 5.21 0.89 -13.99
N GLY A 33 6.32 0.36 -14.48
CA GLY A 33 7.19 1.05 -15.43
C GLY A 33 7.43 0.17 -16.64
N ASN A 34 7.35 0.75 -17.85
CA ASN A 34 7.45 -0.02 -19.09
C ASN A 34 6.48 -1.24 -19.08
N GLU A 35 5.24 -1.00 -18.66
CA GLU A 35 4.15 -2.00 -18.57
C GLU A 35 4.41 -3.18 -17.61
N ARG A 36 5.45 -3.13 -16.78
CA ARG A 36 5.77 -4.17 -15.80
C ARG A 36 5.57 -3.67 -14.38
N SER A 37 4.82 -4.41 -13.57
CA SER A 37 4.64 -4.11 -12.15
C SER A 37 5.83 -4.53 -11.28
N HIS A 38 6.04 -3.78 -10.21
CA HIS A 38 6.92 -4.13 -9.11
C HIS A 38 6.33 -3.64 -7.79
N GLY A 39 5.95 -4.59 -6.93
CA GLY A 39 5.32 -4.33 -5.63
C GLY A 39 6.28 -4.16 -4.48
N GLN A 40 5.81 -3.49 -3.43
CA GLN A 40 6.41 -3.49 -2.11
C GLN A 40 5.46 -4.22 -1.16
N ASP A 41 5.98 -5.20 -0.42
CA ASP A 41 5.21 -5.87 0.61
C ASP A 41 4.88 -4.86 1.72
N LEU A 42 3.59 -4.74 2.05
CA LEU A 42 3.05 -3.74 2.97
C LEU A 42 3.55 -3.93 4.42
N GLY A 43 4.08 -5.10 4.77
CA GLY A 43 4.71 -5.32 6.08
C GLY A 43 6.16 -4.82 6.17
N THR A 44 6.73 -4.37 5.05
CA THR A 44 8.14 -3.94 4.96
C THR A 44 8.28 -2.42 4.93
N ALA A 45 9.45 -1.89 5.27
CA ALA A 45 9.69 -0.44 5.23
C ALA A 45 9.60 0.16 3.81
N GLY A 46 9.75 -0.66 2.76
CA GLY A 46 9.70 -0.25 1.36
C GLY A 46 8.33 0.27 0.91
N SER A 47 7.24 -0.19 1.56
CA SER A 47 5.89 0.32 1.32
C SER A 47 5.62 1.68 1.96
N CYS A 48 6.57 2.23 2.74
CA CYS A 48 6.39 3.50 3.43
C CYS A 48 7.37 4.57 2.94
N LEU A 49 6.94 5.39 1.99
CA LEU A 49 7.77 6.45 1.41
C LEU A 49 7.54 7.78 2.11
N ARG A 50 8.62 8.45 2.56
CA ARG A 50 8.54 9.74 3.25
C ARG A 50 7.91 10.88 2.44
N LYS A 51 7.93 10.77 1.11
CA LYS A 51 7.39 11.77 0.19
C LYS A 51 6.50 11.08 -0.83
N PHE A 52 5.30 11.62 -1.00
CA PHE A 52 4.40 11.22 -2.06
C PHE A 52 4.81 11.88 -3.39
N SER A 53 4.66 11.14 -4.48
CA SER A 53 4.68 11.66 -5.85
C SER A 53 3.85 10.72 -6.72
N PRO A 54 2.99 11.23 -7.63
CA PRO A 54 2.35 10.40 -8.65
C PRO A 54 3.36 9.66 -9.54
N MET A 55 4.61 10.15 -9.60
CA MET A 55 5.75 9.53 -10.26
C MET A 55 6.97 9.53 -9.34
N PRO A 56 7.16 8.50 -8.50
CA PRO A 56 8.24 8.46 -7.51
C PRO A 56 9.57 7.90 -8.07
N PHE A 57 9.64 7.58 -9.36
CA PHE A 57 10.82 7.01 -10.01
C PHE A 57 11.10 7.64 -11.39
N LEU A 58 12.27 7.31 -11.94
CA LEU A 58 12.71 7.65 -13.29
C LEU A 58 13.34 6.42 -13.93
N PHE A 59 13.53 6.43 -15.24
CA PHE A 59 14.23 5.37 -15.96
C PHE A 59 15.37 5.92 -16.80
N CYS A 60 16.43 5.12 -16.96
CA CYS A 60 17.60 5.45 -17.77
C CYS A 60 17.84 4.34 -18.81
N ASN A 61 18.38 4.70 -19.96
CA ASN A 61 18.73 3.74 -21.01
C ASN A 61 20.24 3.51 -21.11
N ILE A 62 20.65 2.59 -21.99
CA ILE A 62 22.06 2.23 -22.23
C ILE A 62 22.91 3.37 -22.81
N ASN A 63 22.26 4.44 -23.29
CA ASN A 63 22.92 5.63 -23.84
C ASN A 63 23.17 6.70 -22.76
N ASN A 64 23.05 6.36 -21.48
CA ASN A 64 23.19 7.28 -20.34
C ASN A 64 22.19 8.45 -20.38
N VAL A 65 21.02 8.26 -20.98
CA VAL A 65 19.92 9.23 -20.97
C VAL A 65 18.85 8.77 -20.00
N CYS A 66 18.49 9.63 -19.05
CA CYS A 66 17.43 9.42 -18.09
C CYS A 66 16.22 10.30 -18.38
N ASN A 67 15.03 9.75 -18.21
CA ASN A 67 13.77 10.47 -18.41
C ASN A 67 12.91 10.36 -17.16
N PHE A 68 12.27 11.47 -16.79
CA PHE A 68 11.37 11.57 -15.64
C PHE A 68 9.99 11.97 -16.12
N ALA A 69 8.95 11.23 -15.72
CA ALA A 69 7.55 11.49 -16.05
C ALA A 69 7.28 11.72 -17.56
N SER A 70 8.14 11.20 -18.44
CA SER A 70 8.07 11.41 -19.89
C SER A 70 7.44 10.22 -20.64
N ARG A 71 6.84 9.27 -19.90
CA ARG A 71 6.14 8.09 -20.41
C ARG A 71 4.85 7.86 -19.61
N ASN A 72 4.00 6.97 -20.12
CA ASN A 72 2.81 6.43 -19.45
C ASN A 72 3.19 5.35 -18.42
N ASP A 73 3.94 5.75 -17.39
CA ASP A 73 4.23 4.92 -16.23
C ASP A 73 3.27 5.27 -15.06
N TYR A 74 3.16 4.38 -14.08
CA TYR A 74 2.16 4.44 -13.01
C TYR A 74 2.76 4.21 -11.62
N SER A 75 2.12 4.77 -10.61
CA SER A 75 2.32 4.42 -9.20
C SER A 75 0.98 4.18 -8.51
N TYR A 76 0.97 3.30 -7.51
CA TYR A 76 -0.24 2.90 -6.82
C TYR A 76 -0.04 2.97 -5.31
N TRP A 77 -1.04 3.51 -4.63
CA TRP A 77 -0.95 3.87 -3.22
C TRP A 77 -2.18 3.37 -2.48
N LEU A 78 -2.02 2.91 -1.23
CA LEU A 78 -3.18 2.60 -0.39
C LEU A 78 -3.99 3.88 -0.14
N THR A 79 -5.30 3.73 0.02
CA THR A 79 -6.21 4.87 0.07
C THR A 79 -6.80 5.15 1.43
N SER A 80 -7.37 6.35 1.58
CA SER A 80 -8.27 6.74 2.66
C SER A 80 -9.75 6.42 2.33
N PRO A 81 -10.70 6.60 3.26
CA PRO A 81 -12.13 6.49 2.97
C PRO A 81 -12.70 7.65 2.13
N GLU A 82 -11.85 8.58 1.65
CA GLU A 82 -12.30 9.74 0.88
C GLU A 82 -13.11 9.28 -0.35
N PRO A 83 -14.36 9.75 -0.52
CA PRO A 83 -15.22 9.33 -1.60
C PRO A 83 -14.69 9.81 -2.96
N MET A 84 -14.91 9.01 -4.00
CA MET A 84 -14.63 9.43 -5.36
C MET A 84 -15.39 10.71 -5.73
N PRO A 85 -14.76 11.65 -6.47
CA PRO A 85 -15.46 12.80 -7.02
C PRO A 85 -16.69 12.38 -7.84
N MET A 86 -17.82 13.08 -7.67
CA MET A 86 -19.07 12.75 -8.37
C MET A 86 -18.95 12.78 -9.90
N ASN A 87 -18.04 13.58 -10.43
CA ASN A 87 -17.78 13.69 -11.86
C ASN A 87 -16.84 12.58 -12.39
N MET A 88 -16.32 11.70 -11.53
CA MET A 88 -15.35 10.66 -11.83
C MET A 88 -14.09 11.16 -12.57
N ALA A 89 -13.83 12.47 -12.49
CA ALA A 89 -12.71 13.09 -13.17
C ALA A 89 -11.40 12.75 -12.43
N PRO A 90 -10.27 12.59 -13.15
CA PRO A 90 -8.98 12.39 -12.51
C PRO A 90 -8.63 13.52 -11.54
N ILE A 91 -8.20 13.14 -10.35
CA ILE A 91 -7.81 14.03 -9.26
C ILE A 91 -6.37 14.52 -9.52
N THR A 92 -6.09 15.79 -9.26
CA THR A 92 -4.77 16.41 -9.55
C THR A 92 -4.31 17.31 -8.41
N GLY A 93 -2.99 17.53 -8.34
CA GLY A 93 -2.37 18.46 -7.39
C GLY A 93 -2.66 18.13 -5.93
N GLU A 94 -2.86 19.17 -5.11
CA GLU A 94 -3.11 19.02 -3.66
C GLU A 94 -4.42 18.28 -3.34
N SER A 95 -5.37 18.24 -4.28
CA SER A 95 -6.63 17.50 -4.12
C SER A 95 -6.43 15.99 -4.06
N ILE A 96 -5.23 15.48 -4.38
CA ILE A 96 -4.88 14.05 -4.23
C ILE A 96 -4.66 13.71 -2.75
N LYS A 97 -4.15 14.65 -1.94
CA LYS A 97 -3.71 14.39 -0.56
C LYS A 97 -4.76 13.71 0.32
N PRO A 98 -6.06 14.06 0.28
CA PRO A 98 -7.08 13.40 1.08
C PRO A 98 -7.24 11.91 0.78
N PHE A 99 -6.85 11.44 -0.41
CA PHE A 99 -7.01 10.05 -0.84
C PHE A 99 -5.87 9.14 -0.41
N ILE A 100 -4.69 9.67 -0.07
CA ILE A 100 -3.48 8.85 0.12
C ILE A 100 -3.33 8.44 1.58
N SER A 101 -3.26 7.13 1.83
CA SER A 101 -3.00 6.57 3.16
C SER A 101 -1.62 6.94 3.69
N ARG A 102 -1.53 7.15 5.00
CA ARG A 102 -0.26 7.26 5.73
C ARG A 102 0.21 5.93 6.30
N CYS A 103 1.51 5.87 6.60
CA CYS A 103 2.17 4.73 7.19
C CYS A 103 3.18 5.16 8.26
N ALA A 104 3.50 4.23 9.15
CA ALA A 104 4.56 4.35 10.14
C ALA A 104 5.46 3.12 10.08
N VAL A 105 6.78 3.34 10.09
CA VAL A 105 7.77 2.28 10.24
C VAL A 105 8.28 2.30 11.67
N CYS A 106 8.14 1.17 12.34
CA CYS A 106 8.43 1.02 13.75
C CYS A 106 9.52 -0.02 13.97
N GLU A 107 10.40 0.21 14.95
CA GLU A 107 11.35 -0.76 15.43
C GLU A 107 10.67 -1.69 16.43
N ALA A 108 10.76 -3.00 16.18
CA ALA A 108 10.20 -4.04 17.04
C ALA A 108 11.33 -4.85 17.72
N PRO A 109 11.15 -5.26 18.98
CA PRO A 109 12.15 -6.02 19.73
C PRO A 109 12.28 -7.46 19.22
N ALA A 110 11.24 -8.00 18.58
CA ALA A 110 11.19 -9.35 18.02
C ALA A 110 10.56 -9.35 16.61
N MET A 111 10.56 -10.52 15.96
CA MET A 111 9.92 -10.70 14.66
C MET A 111 8.39 -10.56 14.76
N VAL A 112 7.76 -10.11 13.67
CA VAL A 112 6.31 -9.92 13.57
C VAL A 112 5.79 -10.72 12.37
N ILE A 113 4.68 -11.43 12.56
CA ILE A 113 4.04 -12.26 11.53
C ILE A 113 2.53 -12.03 11.48
N ALA A 114 1.91 -12.32 10.34
CA ALA A 114 0.47 -12.45 10.20
C ALA A 114 0.04 -13.93 10.27
N ILE A 115 -1.11 -14.18 10.88
CA ILE A 115 -1.78 -15.49 10.92
C ILE A 115 -3.21 -15.30 10.40
N HIS A 116 -3.66 -16.22 9.55
CA HIS A 116 -4.97 -16.16 8.90
C HIS A 116 -5.85 -17.33 9.34
N SER A 117 -7.11 -17.07 9.68
CA SER A 117 -8.04 -18.10 10.16
C SER A 117 -8.74 -18.86 9.03
N GLN A 118 -8.87 -18.26 7.84
CA GLN A 118 -9.75 -18.73 6.77
C GLN A 118 -11.18 -18.98 7.27
N THR A 119 -11.64 -18.16 8.21
CA THR A 119 -13.00 -18.14 8.74
C THR A 119 -13.37 -16.70 9.09
N ILE A 120 -14.60 -16.46 9.57
CA ILE A 120 -15.00 -15.16 10.12
C ILE A 120 -14.42 -14.89 11.52
N MET A 121 -13.79 -15.88 12.15
CA MET A 121 -13.26 -15.77 13.51
C MET A 121 -11.82 -15.24 13.48
N ILE A 122 -11.44 -14.48 14.50
CA ILE A 122 -10.07 -13.99 14.68
C ILE A 122 -9.17 -15.18 15.06
N PRO A 123 -8.08 -15.46 14.32
CA PRO A 123 -7.15 -16.52 14.69
C PRO A 123 -6.38 -16.14 15.96
N PRO A 124 -6.16 -17.07 16.91
CA PRO A 124 -5.31 -16.80 18.06
C PRO A 124 -3.85 -16.64 17.61
N CYS A 125 -3.11 -15.76 18.29
CA CYS A 125 -1.65 -15.71 18.14
C CYS A 125 -1.03 -17.04 18.62
N PRO A 126 0.12 -17.46 18.05
CA PRO A 126 0.82 -18.65 18.53
C PRO A 126 1.23 -18.51 20.00
N HIS A 127 1.44 -19.63 20.69
CA HIS A 127 1.84 -19.61 22.10
C HIS A 127 3.14 -18.81 22.30
N GLY A 128 3.13 -17.84 23.23
CA GLY A 128 4.26 -16.97 23.52
C GLY A 128 4.39 -15.74 22.61
N TRP A 129 3.37 -15.44 21.78
CA TRP A 129 3.33 -14.26 20.93
C TRP A 129 2.27 -13.26 21.41
N ASP A 130 2.62 -11.97 21.33
CA ASP A 130 1.72 -10.88 21.65
C ASP A 130 1.01 -10.36 20.39
N SER A 131 -0.26 -9.99 20.54
CA SER A 131 -1.07 -9.43 19.46
C SER A 131 -0.74 -7.96 19.24
N LEU A 132 -0.51 -7.54 17.98
CA LEU A 132 -0.30 -6.13 17.63
C LEU A 132 -1.56 -5.46 17.08
N TRP A 133 -2.24 -6.11 16.13
CA TRP A 133 -3.53 -5.69 15.59
C TRP A 133 -4.27 -6.88 14.95
N ILE A 134 -5.53 -6.65 14.60
CA ILE A 134 -6.37 -7.60 13.86
C ILE A 134 -6.83 -6.96 12.54
N GLY A 135 -7.23 -7.77 11.57
CA GLY A 135 -7.62 -7.26 10.27
C GLY A 135 -8.17 -8.33 9.33
N TYR A 136 -8.15 -8.00 8.05
CA TYR A 136 -8.67 -8.80 6.94
C TYR A 136 -7.52 -9.30 6.07
N SER A 137 -7.68 -10.52 5.56
CA SER A 137 -6.64 -11.25 4.85
C SER A 137 -6.49 -10.78 3.39
N PHE A 138 -5.64 -9.78 3.16
CA PHE A 138 -5.33 -9.20 1.84
C PHE A 138 -4.21 -9.96 1.14
N VAL A 139 -4.46 -10.48 -0.06
CA VAL A 139 -3.53 -11.39 -0.76
C VAL A 139 -2.83 -10.69 -1.90
N MET A 140 -3.59 -10.09 -2.81
CA MET A 140 -3.05 -9.49 -4.04
C MET A 140 -4.01 -8.47 -4.62
N HIS A 141 -3.55 -7.78 -5.67
CA HIS A 141 -4.31 -6.77 -6.39
C HIS A 141 -3.86 -6.69 -7.84
N THR A 142 -4.74 -6.22 -8.72
CA THR A 142 -4.44 -5.94 -10.13
C THR A 142 -5.11 -4.64 -10.59
N SER A 143 -4.55 -3.99 -11.61
CA SER A 143 -5.13 -2.78 -12.21
C SER A 143 -4.79 -2.64 -13.70
N ALA A 144 -4.18 -1.53 -14.15
CA ALA A 144 -3.85 -1.28 -15.54
C ALA A 144 -3.04 -2.42 -16.18
N GLY A 145 -3.52 -2.94 -17.32
CA GLY A 145 -2.89 -4.06 -18.04
C GLY A 145 -3.01 -5.42 -17.36
N ALA A 146 -3.88 -5.57 -16.35
CA ALA A 146 -3.95 -6.74 -15.46
C ALA A 146 -2.64 -7.03 -14.72
N GLU A 147 -1.72 -6.07 -14.71
CA GLU A 147 -0.53 -6.09 -13.88
C GLU A 147 -0.89 -5.78 -12.43
N GLY A 148 -0.01 -6.22 -11.52
CA GLY A 148 -0.27 -6.09 -10.10
C GLY A 148 0.84 -6.70 -9.25
N SER A 149 0.59 -6.82 -7.96
CA SER A 149 1.50 -7.48 -7.03
C SER A 149 0.74 -8.13 -5.88
N GLY A 150 1.44 -8.70 -4.91
CA GLY A 150 0.85 -9.43 -3.80
C GLY A 150 1.61 -9.25 -2.50
N GLN A 151 1.04 -9.82 -1.44
CA GLN A 151 1.59 -9.82 -0.09
C GLN A 151 2.08 -11.24 0.24
N ALA A 152 3.16 -11.35 1.00
CA ALA A 152 3.46 -12.62 1.64
C ALA A 152 2.44 -12.88 2.75
N LEU A 153 1.77 -14.05 2.75
CA LEU A 153 0.74 -14.36 3.75
C LEU A 153 1.24 -14.43 5.20
N ALA A 154 2.55 -14.57 5.41
CA ALA A 154 3.15 -14.49 6.75
C ALA A 154 3.56 -13.05 7.13
N SER A 155 3.55 -12.12 6.18
CA SER A 155 3.92 -10.72 6.41
C SER A 155 2.77 -9.96 7.06
N PRO A 156 3.02 -9.01 7.97
CA PRO A 156 1.99 -8.10 8.46
C PRO A 156 1.23 -7.36 7.34
N GLY A 157 1.84 -7.22 6.15
CA GLY A 157 1.23 -6.61 4.97
C GLY A 157 0.01 -7.34 4.42
N SER A 158 -0.16 -8.63 4.71
CA SER A 158 -1.36 -9.40 4.33
C SER A 158 -2.55 -9.19 5.29
N CYS A 159 -2.39 -8.41 6.36
CA CYS A 159 -3.42 -8.21 7.39
C CYS A 159 -3.83 -6.72 7.48
N LEU A 160 -4.67 -6.26 6.56
CA LEU A 160 -5.18 -4.88 6.54
C LEU A 160 -6.25 -4.68 7.63
N GLU A 161 -6.09 -3.66 8.47
CA GLU A 161 -6.99 -3.39 9.60
C GLU A 161 -8.42 -3.04 9.15
N GLU A 162 -8.55 -2.37 8.00
CA GLU A 162 -9.84 -2.01 7.43
C GLU A 162 -10.07 -2.71 6.08
N PHE A 163 -11.16 -3.48 5.99
CA PHE A 163 -11.62 -4.02 4.71
C PHE A 163 -12.11 -2.91 3.79
N ARG A 164 -11.63 -2.90 2.54
CA ARG A 164 -12.18 -2.08 1.45
C ARG A 164 -12.19 -2.84 0.15
N SER A 165 -13.26 -2.70 -0.62
CA SER A 165 -13.34 -3.27 -1.98
C SER A 165 -12.32 -2.64 -2.93
N ALA A 166 -12.04 -1.34 -2.78
CA ALA A 166 -11.01 -0.60 -3.50
C ALA A 166 -9.98 0.01 -2.52
N PRO A 167 -9.01 -0.77 -2.03
CA PRO A 167 -8.07 -0.32 -1.00
C PRO A 167 -6.90 0.53 -1.53
N PHE A 168 -6.85 0.82 -2.84
CA PHE A 168 -5.77 1.56 -3.48
C PHE A 168 -6.26 2.44 -4.63
N ILE A 169 -5.47 3.46 -4.98
CA ILE A 169 -5.69 4.41 -6.08
C ILE A 169 -4.53 4.33 -7.07
N GLU A 170 -4.86 4.49 -8.36
CA GLU A 170 -3.89 4.54 -9.46
C GLU A 170 -3.49 5.99 -9.74
N CYS A 171 -2.18 6.25 -9.84
CA CYS A 171 -1.60 7.54 -10.17
C CYS A 171 -0.71 7.45 -11.41
N HIS A 172 -0.72 8.49 -12.23
CA HIS A 172 0.00 8.57 -13.51
C HIS A 172 1.15 9.57 -13.47
N GLY A 173 2.14 9.37 -14.35
CA GLY A 173 3.25 10.30 -14.57
C GLY A 173 2.88 11.76 -14.79
N ARG A 174 1.73 12.03 -15.42
CA ARG A 174 1.20 13.37 -15.67
C ARG A 174 0.60 14.08 -14.44
N GLY A 175 0.66 13.44 -13.26
CA GLY A 175 0.17 14.03 -12.00
C GLY A 175 -1.33 13.83 -11.72
N THR A 176 -1.96 12.86 -12.38
CA THR A 176 -3.38 12.52 -12.19
C THR A 176 -3.54 11.22 -11.42
N CYS A 177 -4.48 11.14 -10.48
CA CYS A 177 -4.85 9.90 -9.81
C CYS A 177 -6.36 9.64 -9.93
N ASN A 178 -6.77 8.37 -10.03
CA ASN A 178 -8.18 7.99 -10.04
C ASN A 178 -8.37 6.51 -9.65
N TYR A 179 -9.62 6.14 -9.39
CA TYR A 179 -10.02 4.74 -9.32
C TYR A 179 -10.59 4.30 -10.66
N TYR A 180 -10.29 3.06 -11.03
CA TYR A 180 -10.74 2.48 -12.29
C TYR A 180 -11.50 1.19 -12.06
N ALA A 181 -12.50 0.92 -12.90
CA ALA A 181 -13.39 -0.25 -12.75
C ALA A 181 -12.67 -1.61 -12.88
N ASN A 182 -11.48 -1.63 -13.48
CA ASN A 182 -10.61 -2.79 -13.62
C ASN A 182 -9.63 -2.96 -12.45
N SER A 183 -9.73 -2.15 -11.40
CA SER A 183 -8.92 -2.31 -10.18
C SER A 183 -9.56 -3.34 -9.26
N TYR A 184 -8.89 -4.47 -9.07
CA TYR A 184 -9.38 -5.58 -8.26
C TYR A 184 -8.51 -5.79 -7.02
N SER A 185 -9.16 -6.08 -5.89
CA SER A 185 -8.53 -6.53 -4.65
C SER A 185 -8.92 -7.98 -4.38
N PHE A 186 -7.95 -8.80 -3.93
CA PHE A 186 -8.14 -10.23 -3.69
C PHE A 186 -7.86 -10.55 -2.22
N TRP A 187 -8.77 -11.29 -1.61
CA TRP A 187 -8.81 -11.58 -0.19
C TRP A 187 -8.92 -13.09 0.04
N LEU A 188 -8.40 -13.61 1.15
CA LEU A 188 -8.63 -15.02 1.50
C LEU A 188 -10.13 -15.24 1.80
N ALA A 189 -10.68 -16.33 1.27
CA ALA A 189 -12.04 -16.75 1.53
C ALA A 189 -12.19 -17.46 2.89
N THR A 190 -13.44 -17.53 3.36
CA THR A 190 -13.88 -18.26 4.56
C THR A 190 -14.39 -19.66 4.23
#